data_AF-C1HB90-F1
#
_entry.id   AF-C1HB90-F1
#
_cell.length_a   1.000
_cell.length_b   1.000
_cell.length_c   1.000
_cell.angle_alpha   90.00
_cell.angle_beta   90.00
_cell.angle_gamma   90.00
#
_symmetry.space_group_name_H-M   'P 1'
#
loop_
_entity.id
_entity.type
_entity.pdbx_description
1 polymer ?
#
loop_
_entity_poly.entity_id
_entity_poly.type
_entity_poly.pdbx_seq_one_letter_code
_entity_poly.pdbx_strand_id
1 'polypeptide(L)'
;MPLKLKPKPPSHTSIRTSPLEVLHLSMPRTGSVSMMAAYQILGLRTYHGFDFVERTSDQVQWERAIDAKFYGKGKPLAREDYDAFLDDFHVLSDMPVIGFSEEFVDMYPEAKVILVDRDIEKWYHSFSTYVLSAGYTWTVLFIRYMLDPFLAARPATLMVKLEYAMFNASNRAGLYRNAKDTYRRHYAMIRRIVPKERLLEYKLGSGWEPLCKFLGKEVPGPEVEFPF
;
A
#
# COMPACT_ATOMS: atom_id res chain seq x y z
N MET A 1 -3.25 -20.54 -28.07
CA MET A 1 -3.23 -21.35 -26.83
C MET A 1 -2.49 -20.53 -25.78
N PRO A 2 -3.13 -20.04 -24.69
CA PRO A 2 -2.42 -19.23 -23.71
C PRO A 2 -1.47 -20.10 -22.89
N LEU A 3 -0.22 -19.67 -22.78
CA LEU A 3 0.82 -20.32 -22.00
C LEU A 3 0.38 -20.34 -20.53
N LYS A 4 -0.04 -21.50 -20.03
CA LYS A 4 -0.26 -21.69 -18.59
C LYS A 4 1.10 -21.56 -17.90
N LEU A 5 1.36 -20.42 -17.26
CA LEU A 5 2.49 -20.25 -16.36
C LEU A 5 2.42 -21.37 -15.32
N LYS A 6 3.41 -22.27 -15.35
CA LYS A 6 3.58 -23.26 -14.28
C LYS A 6 3.91 -22.50 -13.00
N PRO A 7 3.30 -22.85 -11.86
CA PRO A 7 3.64 -22.22 -10.59
C PRO A 7 5.12 -22.48 -10.28
N LYS A 8 5.86 -21.39 -10.05
CA LYS A 8 7.25 -21.43 -9.64
C LYS A 8 7.30 -21.97 -8.20
N PRO A 9 8.14 -22.98 -7.88
CA PRO A 9 8.30 -23.42 -6.50
C PRO A 9 8.86 -22.27 -5.65
N PRO A 10 8.49 -22.17 -4.36
CA PRO A 10 8.89 -21.07 -3.50
C PRO A 10 10.42 -20.96 -3.44
N SER A 11 10.98 -19.80 -3.83
CA SER A 11 12.38 -19.51 -3.58
C SER A 11 12.57 -19.25 -2.09
N HIS A 12 13.46 -20.03 -1.49
CA HIS A 12 13.86 -19.93 -0.10
C HIS A 12 14.86 -18.77 0.12
N THR A 13 14.84 -18.24 1.35
CA THR A 13 15.89 -17.50 2.09
C THR A 13 16.11 -16.01 1.81
N SER A 14 15.06 -15.20 1.76
CA SER A 14 15.15 -13.94 2.48
C SER A 14 14.65 -14.18 3.91
N ILE A 15 15.58 -14.19 4.88
CA ILE A 15 15.20 -14.22 6.29
C ILE A 15 14.97 -12.76 6.67
N ARG A 16 13.73 -12.29 6.49
CA ARG A 16 13.31 -11.02 7.07
C ARG A 16 13.64 -11.03 8.56
N THR A 17 14.20 -9.94 9.07
CA THR A 17 14.41 -9.80 10.52
C THR A 17 13.08 -9.77 11.27
N SER A 18 12.03 -9.21 10.64
CA SER A 18 10.65 -9.22 11.12
C SER A 18 9.74 -9.96 10.13
N PRO A 19 9.01 -11.02 10.55
CA PRO A 19 8.08 -11.70 9.65
C PRO A 19 6.99 -10.73 9.19
N LEU A 20 6.68 -10.76 7.89
CA LEU A 20 5.58 -9.96 7.36
C LEU A 20 4.26 -10.60 7.80
N GLU A 21 3.56 -9.97 8.74
CA GLU A 21 2.32 -10.48 9.32
C GLU A 21 1.08 -10.01 8.56
N VAL A 22 1.08 -8.77 8.05
CA VAL A 22 -0.12 -8.14 7.48
C VAL A 22 0.15 -7.38 6.18
N LEU A 23 -0.70 -7.62 5.18
CA LEU A 23 -0.88 -6.74 4.04
C LEU A 23 -2.16 -5.93 4.24
N HIS A 24 -2.04 -4.65 4.56
CA HIS A 24 -3.18 -3.74 4.65
C HIS A 24 -3.42 -3.10 3.29
N LEU A 25 -4.32 -3.68 2.51
CA LEU A 25 -4.53 -3.33 1.09
C LEU A 25 -5.75 -2.44 0.86
N SER A 26 -6.21 -1.73 1.89
CA SER A 26 -7.28 -0.72 1.76
C SER A 26 -6.76 0.54 1.07
N MET A 27 -7.59 1.19 0.25
CA MET A 27 -7.21 2.46 -0.36
C MET A 27 -6.88 3.52 0.70
N PRO A 28 -5.98 4.49 0.44
CA PRO A 28 -5.72 5.59 1.36
C PRO A 28 -7.03 6.31 1.69
N ARG A 29 -7.12 6.88 2.91
CA ARG A 29 -8.33 7.56 3.40
C ARG A 29 -9.53 6.64 3.67
N THR A 30 -9.29 5.37 4.00
CA THR A 30 -10.30 4.43 4.52
C THR A 30 -10.13 4.10 6.01
N GLY A 31 -9.47 4.99 6.76
CA GLY A 31 -9.06 4.73 8.15
C GLY A 31 -7.62 4.24 8.27
N SER A 32 -6.78 4.48 7.25
CA SER A 32 -5.40 3.97 7.18
C SER A 32 -4.53 4.41 8.37
N VAL A 33 -4.62 5.67 8.81
CA VAL A 33 -3.88 6.17 9.98
C VAL A 33 -4.35 5.52 11.28
N SER A 34 -5.66 5.39 11.47
CA SER A 34 -6.26 4.74 12.64
C SER A 34 -5.84 3.27 12.73
N MET A 35 -5.81 2.58 11.58
CA MET A 35 -5.33 1.19 11.48
C MET A 35 -3.82 1.07 11.71
N MET A 36 -3.02 1.98 11.16
CA MET A 36 -1.58 2.07 11.42
C MET A 36 -1.29 2.19 12.91
N ALA A 37 -1.98 3.09 13.61
CA ALA A 37 -1.86 3.25 15.05
C ALA A 37 -2.29 1.98 15.81
N ALA A 38 -3.37 1.32 15.37
CA ALA A 38 -3.81 0.06 15.97
C ALA A 38 -2.74 -1.05 15.82
N TYR A 39 -2.11 -1.18 14.66
CA TYR A 39 -1.01 -2.11 14.44
C TYR A 39 0.19 -1.79 15.33
N GLN A 40 0.57 -0.52 15.45
CA GLN A 40 1.67 -0.10 16.30
C GLN A 40 1.43 -0.42 17.78
N ILE A 41 0.20 -0.25 18.27
CA ILE A 41 -0.20 -0.67 19.63
C ILE A 41 -0.07 -2.19 19.81
N LEU A 42 -0.37 -2.99 18.78
CA LEU A 42 -0.17 -4.45 18.79
C LEU A 42 1.30 -4.88 18.58
N GLY A 43 2.25 -3.93 18.61
CA GLY A 43 3.67 -4.19 18.39
C GLY A 43 4.06 -4.45 16.93
N LEU A 44 3.16 -4.18 15.99
CA LEU A 44 3.37 -4.43 14.56
C LEU A 44 3.83 -3.15 13.87
N ARG A 45 5.14 -3.05 13.66
CA ARG A 45 5.72 -1.93 12.90
C ARG A 45 5.14 -1.90 11.49
N THR A 46 4.64 -0.74 11.06
CA THR A 46 3.86 -0.60 9.83
C THR A 46 4.54 0.34 8.85
N TYR A 47 4.74 -0.13 7.62
CA TYR A 47 5.15 0.72 6.49
C TYR A 47 3.91 1.41 5.94
N HIS A 48 3.93 2.73 5.91
CA HIS A 48 2.83 3.55 5.43
C HIS A 48 3.33 4.53 4.37
N GLY A 49 2.42 5.27 3.72
CA GLY A 49 2.78 6.30 2.76
C GLY A 49 3.61 7.45 3.33
N PHE A 50 3.70 7.58 4.66
CA PHE A 50 4.61 8.53 5.32
C PHE A 50 6.06 8.02 5.23
N ASP A 51 6.32 6.75 5.53
CA ASP A 51 7.64 6.13 5.39
C ASP A 51 8.17 6.26 3.97
N PHE A 52 7.30 6.07 2.96
CA PHE A 52 7.68 6.26 1.57
C PHE A 52 8.18 7.68 1.27
N VAL A 53 7.55 8.71 1.84
CA VAL A 53 7.95 10.12 1.63
C VAL A 53 9.23 10.45 2.41
N GLU A 54 9.42 9.89 3.59
CA GLU A 54 10.57 10.18 4.47
C GLU A 54 11.83 9.39 4.10
N ARG A 55 11.68 8.18 3.56
CA ARG A 55 12.79 7.26 3.29
C ARG A 55 13.26 7.35 1.84
N THR A 56 14.18 8.28 1.59
CA THR A 56 14.74 8.55 0.25
C THR A 56 15.45 7.34 -0.37
N SER A 57 16.07 6.46 0.42
CA SER A 57 16.65 5.19 -0.05
C SER A 57 15.60 4.26 -0.67
N ASP A 58 14.41 4.20 -0.05
CA ASP A 58 13.32 3.34 -0.50
C ASP A 58 12.72 3.90 -1.79
N GLN A 59 12.64 5.22 -1.93
CA GLN A 59 12.13 5.87 -3.15
C GLN A 59 12.91 5.44 -4.39
N VAL A 60 14.23 5.24 -4.29
CA VAL A 60 15.04 4.73 -5.40
C VAL A 60 14.62 3.30 -5.78
N GLN A 61 14.31 2.46 -4.80
CA GLN A 61 13.84 1.08 -5.05
C GLN A 61 12.41 1.05 -5.58
N TRP A 62 11.52 1.87 -5.02
CA TRP A 62 10.16 2.03 -5.50
C TRP A 62 10.11 2.60 -6.91
N GLU A 63 11.03 3.49 -7.28
CA GLU A 63 11.14 3.95 -8.66
C GLU A 63 11.45 2.81 -9.62
N ARG A 64 12.42 1.95 -9.29
CA ARG A 64 12.71 0.74 -10.07
C ARG A 64 11.49 -0.16 -10.19
N ALA A 65 10.76 -0.38 -9.09
CA ALA A 65 9.55 -1.19 -9.08
C ALA A 65 8.45 -0.59 -9.99
N ILE A 66 8.21 0.72 -9.87
CA ILE A 66 7.20 1.46 -10.63
C ILE A 66 7.54 1.45 -12.11
N ASP A 67 8.80 1.70 -12.47
CA ASP A 67 9.28 1.65 -13.85
C ASP A 67 9.11 0.27 -14.47
N ALA A 68 9.47 -0.78 -13.75
CA ALA A 68 9.33 -2.15 -14.23
C ALA A 68 7.87 -2.55 -14.43
N LYS A 69 7.02 -2.30 -13.43
CA LYS A 69 5.61 -2.71 -13.45
C LYS A 69 4.76 -1.93 -14.44
N PHE A 70 4.83 -0.60 -14.40
CA PHE A 70 3.87 0.25 -15.08
C PHE A 70 4.40 0.83 -16.40
N TYR A 71 5.71 0.85 -16.60
CA TYR A 71 6.34 1.49 -17.77
C TYR A 71 7.21 0.53 -18.59
N GLY A 72 7.30 -0.75 -18.21
CA GLY A 72 8.09 -1.76 -18.93
C GLY A 72 9.60 -1.47 -18.94
N LYS A 73 10.07 -0.71 -17.95
CA LYS A 73 11.47 -0.25 -17.85
C LYS A 73 12.20 -1.03 -16.75
N GLY A 74 13.13 -1.89 -17.15
CA GLY A 74 13.86 -2.75 -16.22
C GLY A 74 13.13 -4.06 -15.93
N LYS A 75 13.57 -4.76 -14.88
CA LYS A 75 13.03 -6.07 -14.48
C LYS A 75 12.10 -5.90 -13.27
N PRO A 76 10.95 -6.59 -13.22
CA PRO A 76 10.13 -6.65 -12.02
C PRO A 76 10.96 -7.10 -10.82
N LEU A 77 10.76 -6.44 -9.68
CA LEU A 77 11.42 -6.80 -8.43
C LEU A 77 10.89 -8.15 -7.93
N ALA A 78 11.78 -8.94 -7.34
CA ALA A 78 11.46 -10.18 -6.65
C ALA A 78 11.26 -9.93 -5.15
N ARG A 79 10.83 -10.96 -4.42
CA ARG A 79 10.63 -10.91 -2.96
C ARG A 79 11.89 -10.43 -2.23
N GLU A 80 13.06 -10.91 -2.65
CA GLU A 80 14.34 -10.58 -2.04
C GLU A 80 14.71 -9.09 -2.23
N ASP A 81 14.30 -8.47 -3.34
CA ASP A 81 14.49 -7.04 -3.58
C ASP A 81 13.63 -6.20 -2.62
N TYR A 82 12.38 -6.61 -2.36
CA TYR A 82 11.50 -5.91 -1.42
C TYR A 82 11.94 -6.11 0.02
N ASP A 83 12.30 -7.33 0.39
CA ASP A 83 12.78 -7.64 1.73
C ASP A 83 14.06 -6.85 2.06
N ALA A 84 14.95 -6.57 1.09
CA ALA A 84 16.17 -5.81 1.33
C ALA A 84 15.97 -4.39 1.91
N PHE A 85 14.79 -3.78 1.77
CA PHE A 85 14.50 -2.45 2.33
C PHE A 85 13.21 -2.37 3.16
N LEU A 86 12.45 -3.46 3.24
CA LEU A 86 11.20 -3.54 4.00
C LEU A 86 11.26 -4.57 5.14
N ASP A 87 12.39 -5.25 5.40
CA ASP A 87 12.50 -6.41 6.30
C ASP A 87 12.08 -6.16 7.75
N ASP A 88 12.16 -4.93 8.21
CA ASP A 88 11.88 -4.50 9.59
C ASP A 88 10.40 -4.15 9.85
N PHE A 89 9.55 -4.26 8.82
CA PHE A 89 8.11 -4.00 8.92
C PHE A 89 7.28 -5.27 9.03
N HIS A 90 6.30 -5.28 9.92
CA HIS A 90 5.35 -6.39 10.10
C HIS A 90 4.08 -6.17 9.29
N VAL A 91 3.79 -4.91 8.93
CA VAL A 91 2.63 -4.53 8.12
C VAL A 91 3.11 -3.69 6.93
N LEU A 92 2.65 -4.03 5.73
CA LEU A 92 2.80 -3.17 4.55
C LEU A 92 1.46 -2.56 4.18
N SER A 93 1.40 -1.23 4.02
CA SER A 93 0.16 -0.48 3.83
C SER A 93 0.33 0.76 2.95
N ASP A 94 -0.81 1.32 2.53
CA ASP A 94 -0.91 2.58 1.77
C ASP A 94 -0.12 2.56 0.44
N MET A 95 0.04 3.70 -0.22
CA MET A 95 0.93 3.85 -1.36
C MET A 95 2.39 3.94 -0.87
N PRO A 96 3.33 3.24 -1.50
CA PRO A 96 3.23 2.59 -2.81
C PRO A 96 2.75 1.14 -2.80
N VAL A 97 2.67 0.48 -1.64
CA VAL A 97 2.35 -0.95 -1.48
C VAL A 97 1.08 -1.34 -2.23
N ILE A 98 0.02 -0.53 -2.16
CA ILE A 98 -1.26 -0.78 -2.85
C ILE A 98 -1.07 -0.90 -4.36
N GLY A 99 -0.15 -0.15 -4.95
CA GLY A 99 0.20 -0.23 -6.37
C GLY A 99 0.77 -1.59 -6.78
N PHE A 100 1.22 -2.40 -5.82
CA PHE A 100 1.85 -3.71 -6.02
C PHE A 100 1.07 -4.84 -5.30
N SER A 101 -0.23 -4.65 -5.09
CA SER A 101 -1.05 -5.58 -4.32
C SER A 101 -1.04 -7.01 -4.85
N GLU A 102 -1.09 -7.20 -6.17
CA GLU A 102 -1.05 -8.53 -6.79
C GLU A 102 0.28 -9.24 -6.51
N GLU A 103 1.40 -8.52 -6.64
CA GLU A 103 2.74 -9.01 -6.35
C GLU A 103 2.91 -9.34 -4.87
N PHE A 104 2.48 -8.46 -3.97
CA PHE A 104 2.58 -8.70 -2.53
C PHE A 104 1.72 -9.89 -2.06
N VAL A 105 0.50 -10.05 -2.61
CA VAL A 105 -0.36 -11.19 -2.27
C VAL A 105 0.27 -12.52 -2.71
N ASP A 106 0.90 -12.55 -3.89
CA ASP A 106 1.59 -13.72 -4.45
C ASP A 106 2.92 -14.03 -3.72
N MET A 107 3.76 -13.02 -3.48
CA MET A 107 5.09 -13.19 -2.89
C MET A 107 5.07 -13.60 -1.41
N TYR A 108 4.04 -13.20 -0.68
CA TYR A 108 3.95 -13.41 0.77
C TYR A 108 2.70 -14.21 1.15
N PRO A 109 2.56 -15.48 0.73
CA PRO A 109 1.37 -16.31 1.00
C PRO A 109 1.01 -16.42 2.50
N GLU A 110 1.99 -16.20 3.38
CA GLU A 110 1.87 -16.26 4.83
C GLU A 110 1.17 -15.06 5.48
N ALA A 111 1.23 -13.87 4.88
CA ALA A 111 0.83 -12.61 5.54
C ALA A 111 -0.68 -12.39 5.48
N LYS A 112 -1.41 -12.19 6.57
CA LYS A 112 -2.87 -11.96 6.52
C LYS A 112 -3.22 -10.67 5.76
N VAL A 113 -4.32 -10.65 5.02
CA VAL A 113 -4.77 -9.46 4.27
C VAL A 113 -5.92 -8.80 5.01
N ILE A 114 -5.80 -7.49 5.21
CA ILE A 114 -6.86 -6.66 5.79
C ILE A 114 -7.33 -5.66 4.75
N LEU A 115 -8.65 -5.57 4.59
CA LEU A 115 -9.34 -4.66 3.68
C LEU A 115 -10.42 -3.91 4.46
N VAL A 116 -10.30 -2.58 4.49
CA VAL A 116 -11.26 -1.65 5.11
C VAL A 116 -11.95 -0.91 4.00
N ASP A 117 -13.28 -0.96 3.96
CA ASP A 117 -14.06 -0.18 3.02
C ASP A 117 -14.60 1.10 3.64
N ARG A 118 -14.95 2.03 2.76
CA ARG A 118 -15.61 3.29 3.10
C ARG A 118 -16.64 3.57 2.01
N ASP A 119 -17.72 4.25 2.38
CA ASP A 119 -18.64 4.81 1.40
C ASP A 119 -17.86 5.57 0.32
N ILE A 120 -18.12 5.25 -0.95
CA ILE A 120 -17.26 5.67 -2.06
C ILE A 120 -17.29 7.19 -2.29
N GLU A 121 -18.41 7.85 -1.99
CA GLU A 121 -18.54 9.29 -2.12
C GLU A 121 -17.77 10.00 -1.01
N LYS A 122 -17.93 9.54 0.24
CA LYS A 122 -17.14 10.04 1.38
C LYS A 122 -15.65 9.77 1.21
N TRP A 123 -15.28 8.60 0.72
CA TRP A 123 -13.90 8.25 0.38
C TRP A 123 -13.38 9.19 -0.70
N TYR A 124 -14.09 9.33 -1.82
CA TYR A 124 -13.66 10.17 -2.94
C TYR A 124 -13.45 11.62 -2.51
N HIS A 125 -14.38 12.18 -1.73
CA HIS A 125 -14.24 13.53 -1.19
C HIS A 125 -12.98 13.66 -0.33
N SER A 126 -12.72 12.71 0.58
CA SER A 126 -11.52 12.75 1.43
C SER A 126 -10.23 12.52 0.63
N PHE A 127 -10.21 11.56 -0.28
CA PHE A 127 -9.06 11.22 -1.10
C PHE A 127 -8.68 12.35 -2.05
N SER A 128 -9.65 12.91 -2.77
CA SER A 128 -9.41 14.04 -3.67
C SER A 128 -8.97 15.31 -2.91
N THR A 129 -9.55 15.57 -1.74
CA THR A 129 -9.27 16.78 -0.95
C THR A 129 -7.92 16.74 -0.25
N TYR A 130 -7.45 15.58 0.22
CA TYR A 130 -6.24 15.50 1.05
C TYR A 130 -5.06 14.77 0.42
N VAL A 131 -5.31 13.82 -0.50
CA VAL A 131 -4.24 13.06 -1.16
C VAL A 131 -3.97 13.67 -2.54
N LEU A 132 -4.97 13.63 -3.44
CA LEU A 132 -4.76 14.14 -4.79
C LEU A 132 -4.49 15.63 -4.84
N SER A 133 -4.97 16.44 -3.89
CA SER A 133 -4.69 17.89 -3.87
C SER A 133 -3.25 18.18 -3.39
N ALA A 134 -2.72 17.36 -2.47
CA ALA A 134 -1.40 17.55 -1.87
C ALA A 134 -0.30 17.48 -2.93
N GLY A 135 -0.46 16.60 -3.93
CA GLY A 135 0.43 16.49 -5.10
C GLY A 135 0.51 17.74 -6.00
N TYR A 136 -0.35 18.74 -5.78
CA TYR A 136 -0.45 19.94 -6.63
C TYR A 136 -0.44 21.26 -5.84
N THR A 137 0.06 21.24 -4.61
CA THR A 137 0.40 22.48 -3.89
C THR A 137 1.59 23.16 -4.56
N TRP A 138 1.72 24.49 -4.42
CA TRP A 138 2.86 25.21 -5.02
C TRP A 138 4.22 24.65 -4.55
N THR A 139 4.35 24.32 -3.26
CA THR A 139 5.56 23.70 -2.70
C THR A 139 5.89 22.38 -3.38
N VAL A 140 4.89 21.50 -3.55
CA VAL A 140 5.11 20.20 -4.20
C VAL A 140 5.40 20.36 -5.70
N LEU A 141 4.75 21.31 -6.38
CA LEU A 141 5.07 21.62 -7.78
C LEU A 141 6.48 22.18 -7.92
N PHE A 142 6.92 23.04 -7.01
CA PHE A 142 8.30 23.53 -6.98
C PHE A 142 9.29 22.40 -6.76
N ILE A 143 9.08 21.53 -5.78
CA ILE A 143 9.92 20.34 -5.56
C ILE A 143 9.97 19.49 -6.84
N ARG A 144 8.80 19.16 -7.42
CA ARG A 144 8.69 18.27 -8.58
C ARG A 144 9.38 18.80 -9.84
N TYR A 145 9.28 20.11 -10.09
CA TYR A 145 9.80 20.69 -11.32
C TYR A 145 11.19 21.32 -11.18
N MET A 146 11.57 21.76 -9.99
CA MET A 146 12.82 22.49 -9.76
C MET A 146 13.85 21.69 -8.97
N LEU A 147 13.46 20.79 -8.08
CA LEU A 147 14.40 20.06 -7.21
C LEU A 147 14.57 18.59 -7.63
N ASP A 148 13.48 17.85 -7.82
CA ASP A 148 13.48 16.43 -8.19
C ASP A 148 14.39 16.11 -9.40
N PRO A 149 14.48 16.93 -10.46
CA PRO A 149 15.39 16.65 -11.58
C PRO A 149 16.87 16.56 -11.19
N PHE A 150 17.25 17.09 -10.02
CA PHE A 150 18.62 17.11 -9.52
C PHE A 150 18.85 16.16 -8.33
N LEU A 151 17.81 15.46 -7.87
CA LEU A 151 17.88 14.55 -6.73
C LEU A 151 17.86 13.09 -7.19
N ALA A 152 18.61 12.23 -6.49
CA ALA A 152 18.54 10.79 -6.71
C ALA A 152 17.18 10.20 -6.27
N ALA A 153 16.64 10.70 -5.15
CA ALA A 153 15.30 10.38 -4.68
C ALA A 153 14.35 11.51 -5.06
N ARG A 154 13.23 11.18 -5.72
CA ARG A 154 12.34 12.14 -6.37
C ARG A 154 10.91 12.03 -5.83
N PRO A 155 10.67 12.36 -4.54
CA PRO A 155 9.43 12.00 -3.85
C PRO A 155 8.18 12.54 -4.54
N ALA A 156 8.21 13.81 -4.96
CA ALA A 156 7.04 14.45 -5.57
C ALA A 156 6.74 13.87 -6.96
N THR A 157 7.77 13.66 -7.78
CA THR A 157 7.66 13.04 -9.09
C THR A 157 7.20 11.61 -8.97
N LEU A 158 7.75 10.85 -8.03
CA LEU A 158 7.47 9.44 -7.87
C LEU A 158 6.05 9.19 -7.36
N MET A 159 5.57 10.00 -6.40
CA MET A 159 4.18 9.94 -5.95
C MET A 159 3.20 10.18 -7.11
N VAL A 160 3.39 11.27 -7.87
CA VAL A 160 2.52 11.59 -9.02
C VAL A 160 2.62 10.53 -10.12
N LYS A 161 3.82 10.00 -10.37
CA LYS A 161 4.05 8.91 -11.35
C LYS A 161 3.29 7.65 -10.95
N LEU A 162 3.36 7.25 -9.68
CA LEU A 162 2.61 6.13 -9.14
C LEU A 162 1.10 6.37 -9.23
N GLU A 163 0.62 7.53 -8.80
CA GLU A 163 -0.81 7.88 -8.86
C GLU A 163 -1.31 7.81 -10.32
N TYR A 164 -0.58 8.40 -11.27
CA TYR A 164 -0.93 8.32 -12.69
C TYR A 164 -1.02 6.88 -13.19
N ALA A 165 -0.07 6.02 -12.80
CA ALA A 165 -0.10 4.62 -13.16
C ALA A 165 -1.28 3.86 -12.53
N MET A 166 -1.46 3.95 -11.21
CA MET A 166 -2.51 3.26 -10.47
C MET A 166 -3.92 3.69 -10.91
N PHE A 167 -4.09 4.99 -11.21
CA PHE A 167 -5.38 5.56 -11.56
C PHE A 167 -5.63 5.66 -13.06
N ASN A 168 -4.76 5.07 -13.89
CA ASN A 168 -4.84 5.10 -15.35
C ASN A 168 -5.05 6.53 -15.89
N ALA A 169 -4.22 7.47 -15.43
CA ALA A 169 -4.33 8.89 -15.73
C ALA A 169 -3.02 9.44 -16.30
N SER A 170 -3.14 10.48 -17.13
CA SER A 170 -1.99 11.20 -17.70
C SER A 170 -1.94 12.67 -17.25
N ASN A 171 -2.92 13.10 -16.45
CA ASN A 171 -3.02 14.45 -15.90
C ASN A 171 -3.89 14.47 -14.65
N ARG A 172 -3.84 15.58 -13.92
CA ARG A 172 -4.64 15.83 -12.70
C ARG A 172 -6.13 15.55 -12.93
N ALA A 173 -6.71 16.05 -14.01
CA ALA A 173 -8.14 15.85 -14.25
C ALA A 173 -8.48 14.35 -14.44
N GLY A 174 -7.58 13.58 -15.05
CA GLY A 174 -7.69 12.11 -15.16
C GLY A 174 -7.71 11.41 -13.80
N LEU A 175 -6.83 11.81 -12.87
CA LEU A 175 -6.81 11.25 -11.50
C LEU A 175 -8.18 11.40 -10.83
N TYR A 176 -8.74 12.62 -10.87
CA TYR A 176 -10.01 12.93 -10.24
C TYR A 176 -11.19 12.22 -10.92
N ARG A 177 -11.16 12.07 -12.25
CA ARG A 177 -12.20 11.34 -13.00
C ARG A 177 -12.18 9.85 -12.70
N ASN A 178 -10.99 9.24 -12.62
CA ASN A 178 -10.85 7.79 -12.57
C ASN A 178 -10.86 7.23 -11.14
N ALA A 179 -10.71 8.06 -10.11
CA ALA A 179 -10.53 7.61 -8.72
C ALA A 179 -11.59 6.61 -8.23
N LYS A 180 -12.88 6.90 -8.45
CA LYS A 180 -13.97 6.01 -7.99
C LYS A 180 -13.94 4.65 -8.71
N ASP A 181 -13.62 4.66 -10.00
CA ASP A 181 -13.50 3.41 -10.77
C ASP A 181 -12.29 2.59 -10.30
N THR A 182 -11.14 3.25 -10.09
CA THR A 182 -9.94 2.62 -9.52
C THR A 182 -10.21 2.01 -8.15
N TYR A 183 -10.94 2.70 -7.28
CA TYR A 183 -11.37 2.16 -5.99
C TYR A 183 -12.17 0.86 -6.18
N ARG A 184 -13.23 0.86 -7.01
CA ARG A 184 -14.05 -0.34 -7.23
C ARG A 184 -13.24 -1.50 -7.80
N ARG A 185 -12.41 -1.25 -8.81
CA ARG A 185 -11.55 -2.27 -9.43
C ARG A 185 -10.57 -2.87 -8.44
N HIS A 186 -9.94 -2.03 -7.63
CA HIS A 186 -8.99 -2.47 -6.62
C HIS A 186 -9.64 -3.42 -5.61
N TYR A 187 -10.76 -3.02 -5.00
CA TYR A 187 -11.44 -3.85 -3.99
C TYR A 187 -11.99 -5.16 -4.60
N ALA A 188 -12.52 -5.10 -5.83
CA ALA A 188 -12.95 -6.30 -6.54
C ALA A 188 -11.78 -7.25 -6.85
N MET A 189 -10.62 -6.69 -7.22
CA MET A 189 -9.41 -7.45 -7.47
C MET A 189 -8.92 -8.14 -6.20
N ILE A 190 -8.80 -7.42 -5.07
CA ILE A 190 -8.37 -8.02 -3.79
C ILE A 190 -9.29 -9.18 -3.37
N ARG A 191 -10.60 -8.95 -3.37
CA ARG A 191 -11.59 -9.99 -3.03
C ARG A 191 -11.55 -11.21 -3.97
N ARG A 192 -11.04 -11.05 -5.19
CA ARG A 192 -10.90 -12.13 -6.17
C ARG A 192 -9.62 -12.94 -5.96
N ILE A 193 -8.50 -12.28 -5.65
CA ILE A 193 -7.18 -12.94 -5.60
C ILE A 193 -6.83 -13.49 -4.21
N VAL A 194 -7.43 -12.96 -3.15
CA VAL A 194 -7.12 -13.38 -1.77
C VAL A 194 -8.09 -14.46 -1.29
N PRO A 195 -7.61 -15.62 -0.82
CA PRO A 195 -8.45 -16.63 -0.18
C PRO A 195 -9.18 -16.10 1.05
N LYS A 196 -10.43 -16.52 1.26
CA LYS A 196 -11.32 -15.98 2.31
C LYS A 196 -10.76 -16.15 3.72
N GLU A 197 -10.08 -17.26 3.97
CA GLU A 197 -9.42 -17.58 5.24
C GLU A 197 -8.26 -16.62 5.59
N ARG A 198 -7.69 -15.96 4.57
CA ARG A 198 -6.59 -14.99 4.69
C ARG A 198 -7.07 -13.55 4.57
N LEU A 199 -8.37 -13.30 4.37
CA LEU A 199 -8.94 -11.97 4.18
C LEU A 199 -9.86 -11.57 5.33
N LEU A 200 -9.57 -10.44 5.97
CA LEU A 200 -10.49 -9.76 6.87
C LEU A 200 -11.05 -8.51 6.20
N GLU A 201 -12.36 -8.49 5.97
CA GLU A 201 -13.10 -7.26 5.70
C GLU A 201 -13.39 -6.55 7.02
N TYR A 202 -12.52 -5.61 7.38
CA TYR A 202 -12.63 -4.89 8.64
C TYR A 202 -13.50 -3.64 8.48
N LYS A 203 -14.53 -3.52 9.31
CA LYS A 203 -15.37 -2.32 9.35
C LYS A 203 -14.80 -1.34 10.39
N LEU A 204 -14.46 -0.13 9.96
CA LEU A 204 -13.96 0.91 10.85
C LEU A 204 -14.96 1.18 11.99
N GLY A 205 -14.46 1.25 13.23
CA GLY A 205 -15.28 1.37 14.44
C GLY A 205 -15.72 0.04 15.05
N SER A 206 -15.27 -1.11 14.53
CA SER A 206 -15.57 -2.43 15.14
C SER A 206 -14.68 -2.78 16.35
N GLY A 207 -13.76 -1.90 16.72
CA GLY A 207 -12.86 -2.09 17.86
C GLY A 207 -11.79 -3.17 17.65
N TRP A 208 -11.23 -3.64 18.76
CA TRP A 208 -10.09 -4.56 18.78
C TRP A 208 -10.43 -6.00 18.43
N GLU A 209 -11.57 -6.51 18.91
CA GLU A 209 -11.92 -7.94 18.86
C GLU A 209 -11.77 -8.58 17.47
N PRO A 210 -12.37 -8.06 16.38
CA PRO A 210 -12.25 -8.69 15.06
C PRO A 210 -10.81 -8.65 14.52
N LEU A 211 -10.06 -7.58 14.83
CA LEU A 211 -8.66 -7.45 14.39
C LEU A 211 -7.76 -8.44 15.14
N CYS A 212 -7.80 -8.43 16.48
CA CYS A 212 -6.98 -9.30 17.32
C CYS A 212 -7.29 -10.78 17.10
N LYS A 213 -8.57 -11.15 17.00
CA LYS A 213 -8.97 -12.54 16.67
C LYS A 213 -8.41 -12.98 15.33
N PHE A 214 -8.51 -12.13 14.31
CA PHE A 214 -8.01 -12.46 12.98
C PHE A 214 -6.48 -12.58 12.98
N LEU A 215 -5.77 -11.69 13.67
CA LEU A 215 -4.30 -11.72 13.75
C LEU A 215 -3.77 -12.79 14.71
N GLY A 216 -4.59 -13.31 15.64
CA GLY A 216 -4.14 -14.21 16.70
C GLY A 216 -3.36 -13.49 17.80
N LYS A 217 -3.72 -12.23 18.07
CA LYS A 217 -3.12 -11.39 19.11
C LYS A 217 -4.09 -11.23 20.29
N GLU A 218 -3.55 -10.93 21.46
CA GLU A 218 -4.38 -10.56 22.62
C GLU A 218 -5.05 -9.20 22.38
N VAL A 219 -6.27 -9.04 22.87
CA VAL A 219 -6.95 -7.74 22.87
C VAL A 219 -6.27 -6.86 23.92
N PRO A 220 -5.90 -5.60 23.60
CA PRO A 220 -5.38 -4.66 24.59
C PRO A 220 -6.33 -4.50 25.79
N GLY A 221 -5.80 -4.08 26.94
CA GLY A 221 -6.59 -3.88 28.15
C GLY A 221 -7.77 -2.90 27.94
N PRO A 222 -8.80 -2.95 28.80
CA PRO A 222 -10.03 -2.17 28.64
C PRO A 222 -9.81 -0.65 28.64
N GLU A 223 -8.67 -0.18 29.13
CA GLU A 223 -8.22 1.22 29.11
C GLU A 223 -7.66 1.71 27.76
N VAL A 224 -7.33 0.80 26.84
CA VAL A 224 -6.75 1.14 25.53
C VAL A 224 -7.84 1.21 24.47
N GLU A 225 -8.35 2.42 24.22
CA GLU A 225 -9.33 2.65 23.16
C GLU A 225 -8.75 2.36 21.76
N PHE A 226 -9.59 1.87 20.86
CA PHE A 226 -9.20 1.68 19.47
C PHE A 226 -8.98 3.06 18.80
N PRO A 227 -7.83 3.31 18.15
CA PRO A 227 -7.57 4.61 17.51
C PRO A 227 -8.63 4.92 16.43
N PHE A 228 -9.17 6.14 16.40
CA PHE A 228 -10.16 6.57 15.42
C PHE A 228 -9.75 7.87 14.73
#